data_AF-A0A924G389-F1
#
_entry.id   AF-A0A924G389-F1
#
_cell.length_a   1.000
_cell.length_b   1.000
_cell.length_c   1.000
_cell.angle_alpha   90.00
_cell.angle_beta   90.00
_cell.angle_gamma   90.00
#
_symmetry.space_group_name_H-M   'P 1'
#
loop_
_entity.id
_entity.type
_entity.pdbx_description
1 polymer ?
#
loop_
_entity_poly.entity_id
_entity_poly.type
_entity_poly.pdbx_seq_one_letter_code
_entity_poly.pdbx_strand_id
1 'polypeptide(L)'
;MNKILLLFCFTCLQKTLLSQDPWKITATKIDPSNYYGITVANGQIGIVSSAEAFKVKDVVLAGAYDLYGRGRVGNFLKSFNLLNMYMEIDGRRLSNADATN
;
A
#
# COMPACT_ATOMS: atom_id res chain seq x y z
N MET A 1 24.96 -46.91 -11.94
CA MET A 1 23.48 -46.79 -11.90
C MET A 1 23.00 -45.80 -10.83
N ASN A 2 23.49 -45.91 -9.59
CA ASN A 2 23.02 -45.08 -8.46
C ASN A 2 23.24 -43.56 -8.63
N LYS A 3 24.33 -43.13 -9.30
CA LYS A 3 24.62 -41.70 -9.54
C LYS A 3 23.66 -41.04 -10.55
N ILE A 4 23.20 -41.80 -11.55
CA ILE A 4 22.26 -41.31 -12.58
C ILE A 4 20.85 -41.16 -12.00
N LEU A 5 20.45 -42.09 -11.12
CA LEU A 5 19.17 -42.00 -10.41
C LEU A 5 19.13 -40.79 -9.45
N LEU A 6 20.25 -40.50 -8.76
CA LEU A 6 20.41 -39.31 -7.92
C LEU A 6 20.33 -38.00 -8.72
N LEU A 7 20.92 -37.96 -9.91
CA LEU A 7 20.86 -36.79 -10.80
C LEU A 7 19.42 -36.52 -11.28
N PHE A 8 18.69 -37.58 -11.64
CA PHE A 8 17.30 -37.49 -12.08
C PHE A 8 16.35 -37.06 -10.95
N CYS A 9 16.64 -37.46 -9.71
CA CYS A 9 15.92 -37.01 -8.52
C CYS A 9 16.18 -35.51 -8.24
N PHE A 10 17.41 -35.04 -8.44
CA PHE A 10 17.78 -33.62 -8.25
C PHE A 10 17.09 -32.70 -9.26
N THR A 11 16.87 -33.15 -10.50
CA THR A 11 16.14 -32.38 -11.53
C THR A 11 14.63 -32.35 -11.29
N CYS A 12 14.04 -33.40 -10.71
CA CYS A 12 12.61 -33.40 -10.32
C CYS A 12 12.30 -32.56 -9.07
N LEU A 13 13.32 -32.22 -8.26
CA LEU A 13 13.15 -31.38 -7.06
C LEU A 13 13.25 -29.88 -7.32
N GLN A 14 13.52 -29.44 -8.54
CA GLN A 14 13.46 -28.02 -8.88
C GLN A 14 12.00 -27.58 -8.95
N LYS A 15 11.45 -27.26 -7.77
CA LYS A 15 10.13 -26.66 -7.61
C LYS A 15 10.03 -25.41 -8.47
N THR A 16 8.85 -25.21 -9.04
CA THR A 16 8.41 -24.03 -9.78
C THR A 16 8.67 -22.76 -8.97
N LEU A 17 9.80 -22.09 -9.22
CA LEU A 17 10.04 -20.71 -8.82
C LEU A 17 9.13 -19.82 -9.67
N LEU A 18 7.96 -19.45 -9.14
CA LEU A 18 7.15 -18.41 -9.74
C LEU A 18 7.87 -17.08 -9.51
N SER A 19 8.30 -16.45 -10.60
CA SER A 19 8.78 -15.07 -10.56
C SER A 19 7.69 -14.16 -10.00
N GLN A 20 8.10 -13.08 -9.32
CA GLN A 20 7.19 -11.98 -9.05
C GLN A 20 6.61 -11.46 -10.37
N ASP A 21 5.34 -11.06 -10.34
CA ASP A 21 4.70 -10.39 -11.46
C ASP A 21 5.43 -9.04 -11.69
N PRO A 22 6.00 -8.80 -12.89
CA PRO A 22 6.76 -7.58 -13.15
C PRO A 22 5.92 -6.30 -13.02
N TRP A 23 4.59 -6.41 -13.06
CA TRP A 23 3.68 -5.27 -12.94
C TRP A 23 3.08 -5.09 -11.55
N LYS A 24 3.45 -5.93 -10.57
CA LYS A 24 2.86 -5.90 -9.24
C LYS A 24 3.90 -5.66 -8.15
N ILE A 25 3.73 -4.56 -7.42
CA ILE A 25 4.43 -4.31 -6.16
C ILE A 25 3.55 -4.82 -5.02
N THR A 26 4.08 -5.72 -4.20
CA THR A 26 3.36 -6.31 -3.05
C THR A 26 4.13 -6.06 -1.77
N ALA A 27 3.47 -5.50 -0.75
CA ALA A 27 3.99 -5.43 0.61
C ALA A 27 3.23 -6.46 1.46
N THR A 28 3.95 -7.45 2.00
CA THR A 28 3.34 -8.53 2.80
C THR A 28 3.18 -8.15 4.26
N LYS A 29 4.12 -7.37 4.82
CA LYS A 29 4.10 -6.93 6.21
C LYS A 29 4.09 -5.41 6.27
N ILE A 30 3.00 -4.86 6.82
CA ILE A 30 2.86 -3.42 7.02
C ILE A 30 3.37 -3.06 8.41
N ASP A 31 4.39 -2.21 8.48
CA ASP A 31 4.88 -1.59 9.71
C ASP A 31 4.42 -0.13 9.74
N PRO A 32 3.42 0.24 10.56
CA PRO A 32 2.92 1.60 10.64
C PRO A 32 4.00 2.65 10.99
N SER A 33 5.06 2.26 11.71
CA SER A 33 6.14 3.18 12.07
C SER A 33 7.05 3.52 10.89
N ASN A 34 7.09 2.67 9.86
CA ASN A 34 7.93 2.81 8.67
C ASN A 34 7.10 2.78 7.38
N TYR A 35 5.86 3.27 7.43
CA TYR A 35 4.97 3.30 6.27
C TYR A 35 4.94 4.66 5.58
N TYR A 36 5.39 4.70 4.33
CA TYR A 36 5.50 5.94 3.57
C TYR A 36 4.27 6.20 2.68
N GLY A 37 3.49 5.17 2.36
CA GLY A 37 2.31 5.22 1.49
C GLY A 37 2.64 4.91 0.04
N ILE A 38 1.81 4.08 -0.61
CA ILE A 38 1.79 3.97 -2.06
C ILE A 38 0.91 5.10 -2.62
N THR A 39 1.35 5.71 -3.70
CA THR A 39 0.67 6.86 -4.30
C THR A 39 0.08 6.47 -5.65
N VAL A 40 -1.16 6.88 -5.87
CA VAL A 40 -1.83 6.80 -7.17
C VAL A 40 -2.35 8.17 -7.57
N ALA A 41 -2.30 8.50 -8.86
CA ALA A 41 -2.74 9.79 -9.36
C ALA A 41 -3.15 9.73 -10.84
N ASN A 42 -3.98 10.68 -11.27
CA ASN A 42 -4.41 10.82 -12.67
C ASN A 42 -4.14 12.21 -13.28
N GLY A 43 -3.33 13.04 -12.60
CA GLY A 43 -3.03 14.41 -13.02
C GLY A 43 -3.95 15.48 -12.43
N GLN A 44 -5.17 15.13 -12.01
CA GLN A 44 -6.09 16.05 -11.32
C GLN A 44 -6.17 15.76 -9.83
N ILE A 45 -6.21 14.48 -9.45
CA ILE A 45 -6.21 14.02 -8.06
C ILE A 45 -5.06 13.04 -7.83
N GLY A 46 -4.42 13.16 -6.67
CA GLY A 46 -3.44 12.21 -6.15
C GLY A 46 -3.84 11.76 -4.75
N ILE A 47 -3.61 10.48 -4.46
CA ILE A 47 -3.98 9.85 -3.19
C ILE A 47 -2.77 9.09 -2.66
N VAL A 48 -2.46 9.28 -1.38
CA VAL A 48 -1.42 8.56 -0.66
C VAL A 48 -2.07 7.63 0.36
N SER A 49 -1.81 6.32 0.26
CA SER A 49 -2.38 5.35 1.19
C SER A 49 -1.94 5.57 2.64
N SER A 50 -2.78 5.16 3.59
CA SER A 50 -2.44 5.11 5.02
C SER A 50 -2.00 3.72 5.44
N ALA A 51 -1.24 3.63 6.55
CA ALA A 51 -1.01 2.38 7.26
C ALA A 51 -2.21 1.97 8.12
N GLU A 52 -3.13 2.90 8.37
CA GLU A 52 -4.35 2.67 9.13
C GLU A 52 -5.48 2.22 8.21
N ALA A 53 -6.15 1.12 8.58
CA ALA A 53 -7.30 0.61 7.87
C ALA A 53 -8.39 1.68 7.70
N PHE A 54 -9.00 1.71 6.51
CA PHE A 54 -10.06 2.65 6.13
C PHE A 54 -9.68 4.13 6.13
N LYS A 55 -8.38 4.46 6.20
CA LYS A 55 -7.88 5.84 6.13
C LYS A 55 -7.02 6.07 4.90
N VAL A 56 -6.96 7.34 4.51
CA VAL A 56 -6.02 7.86 3.52
C VAL A 56 -5.11 8.87 4.21
N LYS A 57 -3.81 8.83 3.90
CA LYS A 57 -2.81 9.70 4.52
C LYS A 57 -2.92 11.13 3.99
N ASP A 58 -2.95 11.28 2.67
CA ASP A 58 -3.04 12.58 2.01
C ASP A 58 -3.86 12.45 0.72
N VAL A 59 -4.62 13.50 0.41
CA VAL A 59 -5.29 13.70 -0.88
C VAL A 59 -4.81 15.05 -1.41
N VAL A 60 -4.37 15.06 -2.67
CA VAL A 60 -3.84 16.25 -3.34
C VAL A 60 -4.69 16.53 -4.56
N LEU A 61 -5.17 17.77 -4.68
CA LEU A 61 -5.88 18.26 -5.86
C LEU A 61 -4.98 19.22 -6.62
N ALA A 62 -4.83 18.99 -7.92
CA ALA A 62 -4.10 19.90 -8.80
C ALA A 62 -4.77 21.28 -8.80
N GLY A 63 -3.98 22.34 -8.70
CA GLY A 63 -4.50 23.71 -8.66
C GLY A 63 -4.98 24.19 -7.28
N ALA A 64 -5.14 23.28 -6.30
CA ALA A 64 -5.55 23.64 -4.95
C ALA A 64 -4.33 23.90 -4.05
N TYR A 65 -3.98 25.18 -3.91
CA TYR A 65 -2.84 25.63 -3.11
C TYR A 65 -3.24 26.64 -2.05
N ASP A 66 -2.48 26.68 -0.96
CA ASP A 66 -2.61 27.68 0.09
C ASP A 66 -1.22 28.14 0.57
N LEU A 67 -1.15 29.37 1.07
CA LEU A 67 0.02 29.98 1.70
C LEU A 67 0.12 29.61 3.19
N TYR A 68 -0.96 29.12 3.79
CA TYR A 68 -0.96 28.63 5.17
C TYR A 68 -0.27 27.26 5.27
N GLY A 69 1.06 27.34 5.29
CA GLY A 69 1.99 26.22 5.48
C GLY A 69 3.32 26.71 6.04
N ARG A 70 4.44 26.11 5.63
CA ARG A 70 5.77 26.57 6.04
C ARG A 70 6.19 27.80 5.25
N GLY A 71 6.22 28.96 5.91
CA GLY A 71 6.93 30.13 5.41
C GLY A 71 6.23 30.95 4.33
N ARG A 72 4.89 30.92 4.22
CA ARG A 72 4.11 31.70 3.23
C ARG A 72 4.47 31.42 1.77
N VAL A 73 4.92 30.19 1.50
CA VAL A 73 5.12 29.66 0.15
C VAL A 73 3.94 28.78 -0.21
N GLY A 74 3.55 28.77 -1.49
CA GLY A 74 2.46 27.94 -1.99
C GLY A 74 2.69 26.46 -1.66
N ASN A 75 1.76 25.89 -0.90
CA ASN A 75 1.75 24.48 -0.52
C ASN A 75 0.44 23.82 -0.98
N PHE A 76 0.44 22.50 -1.11
CA PHE A 76 -0.78 21.77 -1.40
C PHE A 76 -1.80 21.95 -0.28
N LEU A 77 -3.03 22.27 -0.64
CA LEU A 77 -4.13 22.37 0.31
C LEU A 77 -4.58 20.96 0.75
N LYS A 78 -4.26 20.58 1.98
CA LYS A 78 -4.50 19.22 2.51
C LYS A 78 -5.91 18.97 3.10
N SER A 79 -6.82 19.94 3.03
CA SER A 79 -8.09 19.88 3.77
C SER A 79 -9.14 18.92 3.19
N PHE A 80 -8.94 18.40 1.97
CA PHE A 80 -9.93 17.56 1.27
C PHE A 80 -9.71 16.07 1.57
N ASN A 81 -10.17 15.57 2.72
CA ASN A 81 -10.23 14.13 2.96
C ASN A 81 -11.68 13.62 2.92
N LEU A 82 -12.10 13.15 1.74
CA LEU A 82 -13.42 12.57 1.51
C LEU A 82 -13.39 11.03 1.41
N LEU A 83 -12.21 10.43 1.57
CA LEU A 83 -11.99 9.01 1.30
C LEU A 83 -11.83 8.17 2.57
N ASN A 84 -11.70 8.83 3.72
CA ASN A 84 -11.77 8.14 5.01
C ASN A 84 -13.13 7.49 5.17
N MET A 85 -13.10 6.22 5.54
CA MET A 85 -14.29 5.43 5.80
C MET A 85 -14.24 4.88 7.22
N TYR A 86 -15.34 4.27 7.60
CA TYR A 86 -15.40 3.35 8.71
C TYR A 86 -16.20 2.13 8.31
N MET A 87 -15.94 1.01 8.97
CA MET A 87 -16.69 -0.22 8.78
C MET A 87 -17.23 -0.69 10.12
N GLU A 88 -18.44 -1.23 10.10
CA GLU A 88 -19.11 -1.79 11.27
C GLU A 88 -19.74 -3.12 10.90
N ILE A 89 -19.51 -4.13 11.73
CA ILE A 89 -20.08 -5.47 11.57
C ILE A 89 -20.73 -5.81 12.90
N ASP A 90 -22.02 -6.16 12.86
CA ASP A 90 -22.82 -6.53 14.04
C ASP A 90 -22.76 -5.50 15.19
N GLY A 91 -22.79 -4.21 14.86
CA GLY A 91 -22.73 -3.12 15.85
C GLY A 91 -21.32 -2.84 16.38
N ARG A 92 -20.28 -3.54 15.89
CA ARG A 92 -18.88 -3.33 16.29
C ARG A 92 -18.10 -2.62 15.21
N ARG A 93 -17.65 -1.39 15.51
CA ARG A 93 -16.73 -0.62 14.67
C ARG A 93 -15.40 -1.37 14.55
N LEU A 94 -14.94 -1.56 13.32
CA LEU A 94 -13.61 -2.10 13.04
C LEU A 94 -12.52 -1.05 13.23
N SER A 95 -11.37 -1.52 13.71
CA SER A 95 -10.16 -0.75 13.97
C SER A 95 -8.98 -1.34 13.19
N ASN A 96 -7.82 -0.69 13.26
CA ASN A 96 -6.61 -1.21 12.62
C ASN A 96 -6.17 -2.58 13.18
N ALA A 97 -6.49 -2.87 14.45
CA ALA A 97 -6.18 -4.16 15.07
C ALA A 97 -7.04 -5.32 14.52
N ASP A 98 -8.15 -5.00 13.85
CA ASP A 98 -9.04 -5.98 13.24
C ASP A 98 -8.62 -6.35 11.80
N ALA A 99 -7.64 -5.65 11.23
CA ALA A 99 -7.14 -5.87 9.88
C ALA A 99 -5.77 -6.58 9.90
N THR A 100 -5.67 -7.70 9.18
CA THR A 100 -4.43 -8.48 9.01
C THR A 100 -4.19 -8.79 7.54
N ASN A 101 -2.92 -8.78 7.11
CA ASN A 101 -2.49 -9.19 5.76
C ASN A 101 -2.22 -10.69 5.67
#